data_AF-A0AAW8VII4-F1
#
_entry.id   AF-A0AAW8VII4-F1
#
_cell.length_a   1.000
_cell.length_b   1.000
_cell.length_c   1.000
_cell.angle_alpha   90.00
_cell.angle_beta   90.00
_cell.angle_gamma   90.00
#
_symmetry.space_group_name_H-M   'P 1'
#
loop_
_entity.id
_entity.type
_entity.pdbx_description
1 polymer ?
#
loop_
_entity_poly.entity_id
_entity_poly.type
_entity_poly.pdbx_seq_one_letter_code
_entity_poly.pdbx_strand_id
1 'polypeptide(L)' 'MFCCFDEGKMVVLFNGFQKKTQKTPPKEIEKATQIMKEYFNSKKGDKL' A
#
# COMPACT_ATOMS: atom_id res chain seq x y z
N MET A 1 -3.21 -6.75 6.61
CA MET A 1 -2.41 -6.80 5.37
C MET A 1 -2.90 -5.67 4.47
N PHE A 2 -1.98 -4.87 3.91
CA PHE A 2 -2.28 -3.81 2.94
C PHE A 2 -1.56 -4.07 1.63
N CYS A 3 -2.32 -4.04 0.55
CA CYS A 3 -1.84 -4.29 -0.81
C CYS A 3 -2.67 -3.47 -1.81
N CYS A 4 -2.16 -3.32 -3.03
CA CYS A 4 -2.93 -2.77 -4.15
C CYS A 4 -2.68 -3.59 -5.42
N PHE A 5 -3.56 -3.39 -6.41
CA PHE A 5 -3.32 -3.88 -7.76
C PHE A 5 -2.39 -2.93 -8.50
N ASP A 6 -1.54 -3.52 -9.33
CA ASP A 6 -0.71 -2.84 -10.32
C ASP A 6 -0.92 -3.50 -11.70
N GLU A 7 -0.26 -2.97 -12.72
CA GLU A 7 -0.33 -3.41 -14.11
C GLU A 7 -0.20 -4.95 -14.27
N GLY A 8 -0.94 -5.51 -15.23
CA GLY A 8 -0.80 -6.93 -15.58
C GLY A 8 -1.36 -7.92 -14.56
N LYS A 9 -2.36 -7.53 -13.75
CA LYS A 9 -2.94 -8.35 -12.65
C LYS A 9 -1.94 -8.62 -11.53
N MET A 10 -0.91 -7.79 -11.39
CA MET A 10 0.05 -7.88 -10.28
C MET A 10 -0.58 -7.35 -8.99
N VAL A 11 -0.30 -8.00 -7.86
CA VAL A 11 -0.64 -7.50 -6.53
C VAL A 11 0.64 -7.12 -5.82
N VAL A 12 0.74 -5.87 -5.37
CA VAL A 12 1.89 -5.37 -4.62
C VAL A 12 1.51 -5.34 -3.14
N LEU A 13 2.28 -6.07 -2.35
CA LEU A 13 2.12 -6.12 -0.90
C LEU A 13 3.04 -5.09 -0.24
N PHE A 14 2.48 -4.16 0.53
CA PHE A 14 3.25 -3.09 1.17
C PHE A 14 3.61 -3.39 2.61
N ASN A 15 2.59 -3.74 3.41
CA ASN A 15 2.75 -3.94 4.85
C ASN A 15 1.76 -5.00 5.34
N GLY A 16 2.15 -5.68 6.41
CA GLY A 16 1.23 -6.41 7.29
C GLY A 16 1.33 -5.87 8.71
N PHE A 17 0.21 -5.86 9.42
CA PHE A 17 0.18 -5.63 10.85
C PHE A 17 -0.81 -6.60 11.49
N GLN A 18 -0.53 -7.00 12.74
CA GLN A 18 -1.45 -7.80 13.52
C GLN A 18 -2.58 -6.89 14.04
N LYS A 19 -3.82 -7.17 13.65
CA LYS A 19 -4.98 -6.45 14.18
C LYS A 19 -5.13 -6.76 15.68
N LYS A 20 -5.12 -5.71 16.50
CA LYS A 20 -5.42 -5.77 17.93
C LYS A 20 -6.88 -5.42 18.25
N THR A 21 -7.62 -4.94 17.25
CA THR A 21 -8.99 -4.45 17.36
C THR A 21 -9.83 -4.94 16.18
N GLN A 22 -11.16 -4.94 16.33
CA GLN A 22 -12.09 -5.35 15.27
C GLN A 22 -11.97 -4.48 14.01
N LYS A 23 -11.89 -3.15 14.21
CA LYS A 23 -11.67 -2.18 13.13
C LYS A 23 -10.19 -1.95 12.90
N THR A 24 -9.82 -1.71 11.64
CA THR A 24 -8.48 -1.26 11.26
C THR A 24 -8.25 0.15 11.84
N PRO A 25 -7.17 0.39 12.61
CA PRO A 25 -6.89 1.73 13.13
C PRO A 25 -6.69 2.75 11.99
N PRO A 26 -7.22 3.98 12.09
CA PRO A 26 -7.10 5.00 11.04
C PRO A 26 -5.64 5.28 10.65
N LYS A 27 -4.73 5.31 11.63
CA LYS A 27 -3.29 5.50 11.41
C LYS A 27 -2.68 4.45 10.47
N GLU A 28 -3.13 3.21 10.56
CA GLU A 28 -2.64 2.14 9.68
C GLU A 28 -3.15 2.32 8.24
N ILE A 29 -4.37 2.85 8.08
CA ILE A 29 -4.97 3.18 6.76
C ILE A 29 -4.21 4.34 6.11
N GLU A 30 -3.94 5.40 6.87
CA GLU A 30 -3.15 6.56 6.41
C GLU A 30 -1.76 6.12 5.97
N LYS A 31 -1.08 5.30 6.79
CA LYS A 31 0.25 4.76 6.47
C LYS A 31 0.23 3.93 5.19
N ALA A 32 -0.76 3.04 5.02
CA ALA A 32 -0.91 2.25 3.81
C ALA A 32 -1.12 3.13 2.56
N THR A 33 -1.92 4.20 2.70
CA THR A 33 -2.20 5.15 1.61
C THR A 33 -0.95 5.92 1.21
N GLN A 34 -0.13 6.34 2.17
CA GLN A 34 1.13 7.02 1.91
C GLN A 34 2.10 6.12 1.14
N ILE A 35 2.32 4.89 1.61
CA ILE A 35 3.24 3.94 0.97
C ILE A 35 2.79 3.62 -0.46
N MET A 36 1.49 3.44 -0.68
CA MET A 36 0.94 3.22 -2.02
C MET A 36 1.23 4.42 -2.96
N LYS A 37 1.04 5.66 -2.48
CA LYS A 37 1.34 6.86 -3.27
C LYS A 37 2.83 6.96 -3.59
N GLU A 38 3.70 6.68 -2.62
CA GLU A 38 5.16 6.66 -2.80
C GLU A 38 5.55 5.65 -3.88
N TYR A 39 5.02 4.43 -3.83
CA TYR A 39 5.23 3.39 -4.85
C TYR A 39 4.85 3.85 -6.27
N PHE A 40 3.65 4.41 -6.45
CA PHE A 40 3.22 4.84 -7.78
C PHE A 40 3.94 6.10 -8.26
N ASN A 41 4.41 6.96 -7.36
CA ASN A 41 5.22 8.12 -7.71
C ASN A 41 6.63 7.70 -8.12
N SER A 42 7.28 6.77 -7.41
CA SER A 42 8.58 6.25 -7.81
C SER A 42 8.49 5.52 -9.15
N LYS A 43 7.48 4.65 -9.31
CA LYS A 43 7.25 3.92 -10.56
C LYS A 43 7.03 4.83 -11.77
N LYS A 44 6.48 6.04 -11.60
CA LYS A 44 6.37 7.03 -12.69
C LYS A 44 7.72 7.64 -13.07
N GLY A 45 8.61 7.86 -12.11
CA GLY A 45 9.97 8.36 -12.34
C GLY A 45 10.88 7.33 -13.01
N ASP A 46 10.61 6.04 -12.80
CA ASP A 46 11.39 4.93 -13.38
C ASP A 46 10.96 4.55 -14.82
N LYS A 47 9.85 5.10 -15.33
CA LYS A 47 9.40 4.91 -16.73
C LYS A 47 10.10 5.88 -17.70
N LEU A 48 11.43 5.92 -17.67
CA LEU A 48 12.28 6.56 -18.70
C LEU A 48 12.75 5.52 -19.72
#